data_AF-A0A5N5GWU0-F1
#
_entry.id   AF-A0A5N5GWU0-F1
#
_cell.length_a   1.000
_cell.length_b   1.000
_cell.length_c   1.000
_cell.angle_alpha   90.00
_cell.angle_beta   90.00
_cell.angle_gamma   90.00
#
_symmetry.space_group_name_H-M   'P 1'
#
loop_
_entity.id
_entity.type
_entity.pdbx_description
1 polymer ?
#
loop_
_entity_poly.entity_id
_entity_poly.type
_entity_poly.pdbx_seq_one_letter_code
_entity_poly.pdbx_strand_id
1 'polypeptide(L)'
;MEEIYSGEHEENNGAVKVRSTREKGEGDIVEEEEEEEVLKKRIADHPLYGLLLENHTDCLKVGLGEIGDQIGDKSTTTTDNNIVNAKQLIKDATSSDPNSSDLDQFMEAYCNGLNKLKEAMADPMKEMTSFITAMYAQLEDLSGSKKKKNY
;
A
#
# COMPACT_ATOMS: atom_id res chain seq x y z
N MET A 1 21.51 3.76 -60.11
CA MET A 1 22.46 2.83 -60.72
C MET A 1 23.70 2.86 -59.83
N GLU A 2 23.64 2.05 -58.77
CA GLU A 2 24.24 0.70 -58.69
C GLU A 2 25.72 0.82 -58.31
N GLU A 3 26.02 0.62 -57.03
CA GLU A 3 26.69 -0.57 -56.43
C GLU A 3 28.14 -0.14 -56.10
N ILE A 4 28.88 -0.63 -55.10
CA ILE A 4 28.99 -2.00 -54.62
C ILE A 4 29.59 -2.00 -53.20
N TYR A 5 29.08 -2.96 -52.43
CA TYR A 5 29.56 -3.67 -51.25
C TYR A 5 31.08 -3.76 -50.95
N SER A 6 31.42 -3.73 -49.65
CA SER A 6 32.52 -4.44 -48.95
C SER A 6 32.39 -4.10 -47.45
N GLY A 7 32.32 -4.98 -46.46
CA GLY A 7 32.43 -6.43 -46.32
C GLY A 7 32.67 -6.70 -44.82
N GLU A 8 31.92 -7.66 -44.27
CA GLU A 8 32.21 -8.54 -43.12
C GLU A 8 32.43 -7.97 -41.69
N HIS A 9 31.54 -8.38 -40.77
CA HIS A 9 32.01 -9.14 -39.61
C HIS A 9 30.94 -10.12 -39.13
N GLU A 10 31.25 -11.40 -39.31
CA GLU A 10 30.50 -12.55 -38.81
C GLU A 10 30.74 -12.82 -37.32
N GLU A 11 29.70 -13.41 -36.73
CA GLU A 11 29.68 -14.42 -35.65
C GLU A 11 30.29 -14.10 -34.26
N ASN A 12 29.46 -14.11 -33.21
CA ASN A 12 29.08 -15.38 -32.58
C ASN A 12 27.98 -15.22 -31.52
N ASN A 13 26.93 -16.03 -31.67
CA ASN A 13 25.83 -16.21 -30.73
C ASN A 13 26.29 -17.19 -29.62
N GLY A 14 26.83 -16.66 -28.53
CA GLY A 14 27.13 -17.41 -27.32
C GLY A 14 25.92 -17.46 -26.38
N ALA A 15 24.98 -18.36 -26.65
CA ALA A 15 23.86 -18.64 -25.77
C ALA A 15 24.33 -19.30 -24.47
N VAL A 16 24.14 -18.63 -23.33
CA VAL A 16 23.80 -19.32 -22.07
C VAL A 16 22.72 -18.49 -21.37
N LYS A 17 21.50 -18.53 -21.92
CA LYS A 17 20.31 -18.18 -21.14
C LYS A 17 19.93 -19.45 -20.39
N VAL A 18 20.36 -19.56 -19.14
CA VAL A 18 19.85 -20.56 -18.19
C VAL A 18 18.37 -20.26 -17.99
N ARG A 19 17.55 -20.83 -18.87
CA ARG A 19 16.11 -20.93 -18.68
C ARG A 19 15.89 -22.13 -17.76
N SER A 20 15.63 -21.86 -16.49
CA SER A 20 14.79 -22.76 -15.70
C SER A 20 13.34 -22.46 -16.08
N THR A 21 12.94 -22.82 -17.31
CA THR A 21 11.52 -22.87 -17.67
C THR A 21 11.00 -24.20 -17.17
N ARG A 22 10.35 -24.18 -16.00
CA ARG A 22 9.31 -25.16 -15.71
C ARG A 22 8.21 -24.89 -16.72
N GLU A 23 8.06 -25.77 -17.71
CA GLU A 23 6.94 -25.74 -18.64
C GLU A 23 5.67 -25.95 -17.82
N LYS A 24 4.93 -24.87 -17.57
CA LYS A 24 3.54 -24.94 -17.12
C LYS A 24 2.68 -25.14 -18.36
N GLY A 25 1.95 -26.25 -18.41
CA GLY A 25 0.92 -26.46 -19.44
C GLY A 25 -0.24 -25.49 -19.25
N GLU A 26 -1.03 -25.26 -20.31
CA GLU A 26 -2.25 -24.42 -20.25
C GLU A 26 -3.23 -24.86 -19.15
N GLY A 27 -3.24 -26.13 -18.75
CA GLY A 27 -4.04 -26.62 -17.62
C GLY A 27 -3.55 -26.13 -16.24
N ASP A 28 -2.24 -25.93 -16.08
CA ASP A 28 -1.60 -25.50 -14.81
C ASP A 28 -1.78 -23.99 -14.56
N ILE A 29 -2.14 -23.21 -15.59
CA ILE A 29 -2.42 -21.76 -15.49
C ILE A 29 -3.87 -21.53 -15.05
N VAL A 30 -4.80 -22.32 -15.60
CA VAL A 30 -6.23 -22.21 -15.27
C VAL A 30 -6.49 -22.66 -13.82
N GLU A 31 -5.83 -23.71 -13.35
CA GLU A 31 -5.96 -24.17 -11.96
C GLU A 31 -5.46 -23.13 -10.93
N GLU A 32 -4.38 -22.42 -11.23
CA GLU A 32 -3.87 -21.36 -10.32
C GLU A 32 -4.76 -20.12 -10.28
N GLU A 33 -5.32 -19.70 -11.42
CA GLU A 33 -6.28 -18.59 -11.44
C GLU A 33 -7.54 -18.92 -10.62
N GLU A 34 -8.04 -20.16 -10.70
CA GLU A 34 -9.17 -20.62 -9.90
C GLU A 34 -8.86 -20.63 -8.39
N GLU A 35 -7.66 -21.08 -8.00
CA GLU A 35 -7.20 -21.04 -6.61
C GLU A 35 -7.05 -19.61 -6.08
N GLU A 36 -6.55 -18.68 -6.90
CA GLU A 36 -6.43 -17.26 -6.55
C GLU A 36 -7.80 -16.62 -6.31
N GLU A 37 -8.78 -16.88 -7.17
CA GLU A 37 -10.14 -16.36 -7.02
C GLU A 37 -10.85 -16.93 -5.77
N VAL A 38 -10.63 -18.21 -5.46
CA VAL A 38 -11.13 -18.81 -4.20
C VAL A 38 -10.49 -18.15 -2.98
N LEU A 39 -9.19 -17.86 -3.03
CA LEU A 39 -8.48 -17.17 -1.95
C LEU A 39 -9.00 -15.73 -1.77
N LYS A 40 -9.13 -14.96 -2.87
CA LYS A 40 -9.69 -13.60 -2.84
C LYS A 40 -11.08 -13.58 -2.21
N LYS A 41 -11.94 -14.55 -2.56
CA LYS A 41 -13.27 -14.68 -1.98
C LYS A 41 -13.19 -14.97 -0.48
N ARG A 42 -12.34 -15.90 -0.04
CA ARG A 42 -12.12 -16.18 1.39
C ARG A 42 -11.65 -14.95 2.16
N ILE A 43 -10.77 -14.15 1.58
CA ILE A 43 -10.32 -12.88 2.18
C ILE A 43 -11.48 -11.88 2.27
N ALA A 44 -12.25 -11.71 1.19
CA ALA A 44 -13.36 -10.75 1.14
C ALA A 44 -14.52 -11.12 2.10
N ASP A 45 -14.79 -12.41 2.27
CA ASP A 45 -15.82 -12.93 3.18
C ASP A 45 -15.33 -13.00 4.64
N HIS A 46 -14.05 -12.67 4.91
CA HIS A 46 -13.47 -12.79 6.24
C HIS A 46 -14.02 -11.74 7.21
N PRO A 47 -14.34 -12.08 8.49
CA PRO A 47 -14.89 -11.13 9.46
C PRO A 47 -14.03 -9.88 9.71
N LEU A 48 -12.70 -10.01 9.60
CA LEU A 48 -11.76 -8.89 9.76
C LEU A 48 -11.56 -8.03 8.51
N TYR A 49 -12.09 -8.41 7.34
CA TYR A 49 -11.83 -7.69 6.08
C TYR A 49 -12.25 -6.22 6.13
N GLY A 50 -13.41 -5.93 6.72
CA GLY A 50 -13.86 -4.54 6.91
C GLY A 50 -12.91 -3.71 7.77
N LEU A 51 -12.43 -4.28 8.89
CA LEU A 51 -11.48 -3.62 9.78
C LEU A 51 -10.11 -3.43 9.13
N LEU A 52 -9.67 -4.38 8.31
CA LEU A 52 -8.45 -4.27 7.51
C LEU A 52 -8.52 -3.07 6.56
N LEU A 53 -9.64 -2.92 5.83
CA LEU A 53 -9.86 -1.80 4.91
C LEU A 53 -9.92 -0.45 5.65
N GLU A 54 -10.58 -0.41 6.81
CA GLU A 54 -10.64 0.79 7.64
C GLU A 54 -9.24 1.23 8.09
N ASN A 55 -8.47 0.31 8.69
CA ASN A 55 -7.12 0.61 9.16
C ASN A 55 -6.21 1.03 8.00
N HIS A 56 -6.37 0.43 6.82
CA HIS A 56 -5.62 0.81 5.63
C HIS A 56 -5.98 2.23 5.18
N THR A 57 -7.27 2.56 5.14
CA THR A 57 -7.76 3.89 4.79
C THR A 57 -7.26 4.94 5.78
N ASP A 58 -7.24 4.63 7.07
CA ASP A 58 -6.71 5.51 8.10
C ASP A 58 -5.20 5.76 7.97
N CYS A 59 -4.42 4.75 7.59
CA CYS A 59 -3.01 4.95 7.24
C CYS A 59 -2.84 5.93 6.07
N LEU A 60 -3.67 5.81 5.02
CA LEU A 60 -3.64 6.72 3.87
C LEU A 60 -4.01 8.15 4.28
N LYS A 61 -5.02 8.34 5.14
CA LYS A 61 -5.38 9.67 5.66
C LYS A 61 -4.22 10.33 6.40
N VAL A 62 -3.56 9.58 7.29
CA VAL A 62 -2.39 10.09 8.03
C VAL A 62 -1.23 10.42 7.10
N GLY A 63 -0.96 9.57 6.10
CA GLY A 63 0.17 9.75 5.18
C GLY A 63 -0.04 10.82 4.11
N LEU A 64 -1.28 11.07 3.69
CA LEU A 64 -1.60 12.00 2.60
C LEU A 64 -2.07 13.37 3.09
N GLY A 65 -2.26 13.56 4.40
CA GLY A 65 -2.72 14.81 4.98
C GLY A 65 -4.07 15.25 4.38
N GLU A 66 -4.21 16.53 4.04
CA GLU A 66 -5.44 17.13 3.51
C GLU A 66 -5.97 16.48 2.22
N ILE A 67 -5.11 15.80 1.45
CA ILE A 67 -5.52 15.07 0.24
C ILE A 67 -6.23 13.75 0.62
N GLY A 68 -5.87 13.17 1.76
CA GLY A 68 -6.39 11.89 2.26
C GLY A 68 -7.87 11.92 2.63
N ASP A 69 -8.42 13.08 3.02
CA ASP A 69 -9.84 13.23 3.36
C ASP A 69 -10.77 12.93 2.16
N GLN A 70 -10.28 13.08 0.93
CA GLN A 70 -11.04 12.76 -0.29
C GLN A 70 -11.15 11.25 -0.56
N ILE A 71 -10.35 10.42 0.12
CA ILE A 71 -10.34 8.96 -0.05
C ILE A 71 -11.39 8.28 0.83
N GLY A 72 -11.73 8.88 1.98
CA GLY A 72 -12.65 8.29 2.97
C GLY A 72 -14.13 8.29 2.57
N ASP A 73 -14.56 9.23 1.72
CA ASP A 73 -15.98 9.45 1.37
C ASP A 73 -16.55 8.37 0.42
N LYS A 74 -15.69 7.66 -0.32
CA LYS A 74 -16.12 6.63 -1.28
C LYS A 74 -16.22 5.21 -0.71
N SER A 75 -15.68 4.96 0.48
CA SER A 75 -15.45 3.58 0.97
C SER A 75 -16.32 3.18 2.17
N THR A 76 -17.20 4.05 2.66
CA THR A 76 -17.97 3.85 3.90
C THR A 76 -19.46 3.68 3.61
N THR A 77 -19.92 2.49 3.24
CA THR A 77 -21.37 2.23 3.20
C THR A 77 -21.79 0.87 3.76
N THR A 78 -20.86 0.04 4.22
CA THR A 78 -21.23 -1.26 4.76
C THR A 78 -20.33 -1.57 5.93
N THR A 79 -20.90 -1.94 7.08
CA THR A 79 -20.28 -2.79 8.13
C THR A 79 -20.02 -2.15 9.52
N ASP A 80 -20.92 -1.34 10.08
CA ASP A 80 -20.76 -0.87 11.47
C ASP A 80 -20.86 -2.00 12.53
N ASN A 81 -21.64 -3.05 12.27
CA ASN A 81 -21.89 -4.11 13.26
C ASN A 81 -20.77 -5.17 13.36
N ASN A 82 -19.96 -5.41 12.32
CA ASN A 82 -18.85 -6.39 12.41
C ASN A 82 -17.56 -5.79 12.99
N ILE A 83 -17.38 -4.47 12.92
CA ILE A 83 -16.13 -3.80 13.36
C ILE A 83 -15.93 -3.93 14.88
N VAL A 84 -17.00 -3.81 15.66
CA VAL A 84 -16.91 -3.94 17.14
C VAL A 84 -16.46 -5.35 17.53
N ASN A 85 -16.99 -6.38 16.88
CA ASN A 85 -16.58 -7.77 17.10
C ASN A 85 -15.12 -7.99 16.63
N ALA A 86 -14.75 -7.45 15.48
CA ALA A 86 -13.39 -7.53 14.94
C ALA A 86 -12.32 -6.87 15.84
N LYS A 87 -12.63 -5.71 16.44
CA LYS A 87 -11.71 -5.07 17.40
C LYS A 87 -11.50 -5.88 18.67
N GLN A 88 -12.51 -6.63 19.11
CA GLN A 88 -12.37 -7.52 20.26
C GLN A 88 -11.45 -8.71 19.93
N LEU A 89 -11.61 -9.31 18.75
CA LEU A 89 -10.74 -10.40 18.26
C LEU A 89 -9.26 -9.98 18.24
N ILE A 90 -8.96 -8.75 17.80
CA ILE A 90 -7.58 -8.23 17.77
C ILE A 90 -6.98 -8.02 19.17
N LYS A 91 -7.78 -7.58 20.16
CA LYS A 91 -7.30 -7.44 21.54
C LYS A 91 -6.90 -8.78 22.14
N ASP A 92 -7.63 -9.83 21.79
CA ASP A 92 -7.39 -11.19 22.27
C ASP A 92 -6.23 -11.86 21.48
N ALA A 93 -5.92 -11.37 20.27
CA ALA A 93 -4.84 -11.84 19.39
C ALA A 93 -3.40 -11.50 19.81
N THR A 94 -3.18 -10.88 20.97
CA THR A 94 -1.81 -10.76 21.53
C THR A 94 -1.24 -12.14 21.95
N SER A 95 -2.09 -13.16 22.01
CA SER A 95 -1.73 -14.57 22.00
C SER A 95 -2.25 -15.23 20.71
N SER A 96 -1.38 -15.47 19.74
CA SER A 96 -1.72 -16.26 18.55
C SER A 96 -2.16 -17.66 18.99
N ASP A 97 -3.42 -18.03 18.76
CA ASP A 97 -3.90 -19.40 18.97
C ASP A 97 -3.22 -20.31 17.93
N PRO A 98 -2.44 -21.33 18.33
CA PRO A 98 -1.82 -22.25 17.37
C PRO A 98 -2.85 -23.07 16.55
N ASN A 99 -4.15 -22.97 16.84
CA ASN A 99 -5.23 -23.65 16.13
C ASN A 99 -5.98 -22.75 15.12
N SER A 100 -5.64 -21.47 14.97
CA SER A 100 -6.26 -20.59 13.97
C SER A 100 -5.78 -20.93 12.55
N SER A 101 -6.60 -20.67 11.53
CA SER A 101 -6.14 -20.84 10.13
C SER A 101 -5.01 -19.87 9.81
N ASP A 102 -4.12 -20.23 8.87
CA ASP A 102 -3.09 -19.33 8.34
C ASP A 102 -3.68 -17.99 7.85
N LEU A 103 -4.91 -18.01 7.30
CA LEU A 103 -5.61 -16.81 6.87
C LEU A 103 -6.02 -15.93 8.07
N ASP A 104 -6.52 -16.52 9.15
CA ASP A 104 -6.93 -15.78 10.35
C ASP A 104 -5.71 -15.04 10.93
N GLN A 105 -4.59 -15.76 11.08
CA GLN A 105 -3.33 -15.20 11.58
C GLN A 105 -2.81 -14.08 10.66
N PHE A 106 -2.91 -14.25 9.34
CA PHE A 106 -2.56 -13.21 8.39
C PHE A 106 -3.43 -11.96 8.55
N MET A 107 -4.76 -12.11 8.61
CA MET A 107 -5.70 -11.00 8.72
C MET A 107 -5.48 -10.21 10.02
N GLU A 108 -5.22 -10.90 11.13
CA GLU A 108 -4.89 -10.30 12.43
C GLU A 108 -3.54 -9.56 12.39
N ALA A 109 -2.49 -10.22 11.90
CA ALA A 109 -1.16 -9.63 11.81
C ALA A 109 -1.16 -8.39 10.91
N TYR A 110 -1.91 -8.42 9.81
CA TYR A 110 -2.03 -7.30 8.88
C TYR A 110 -2.75 -6.11 9.53
N CYS A 111 -3.89 -6.35 10.18
CA CYS A 111 -4.61 -5.29 10.91
C CYS A 111 -3.71 -4.67 12.00
N ASN A 112 -2.98 -5.48 12.74
CA ASN A 112 -2.04 -5.02 13.77
C ASN A 112 -0.87 -4.22 13.17
N GLY A 113 -0.32 -4.67 12.05
CA GLY A 113 0.73 -3.96 11.33
C GLY A 113 0.28 -2.57 10.86
N LEU A 114 -0.93 -2.48 10.30
CA LEU A 114 -1.52 -1.20 9.89
C LEU A 114 -1.72 -0.25 11.07
N ASN A 115 -2.26 -0.73 12.20
CA ASN A 115 -2.44 0.11 13.38
C ASN A 115 -1.12 0.67 13.91
N LYS A 116 -0.08 -0.18 14.01
CA LYS A 116 1.26 0.26 14.42
C LYS A 116 1.86 1.26 13.43
N LEU A 117 1.66 1.05 12.13
CA LEU A 117 2.11 1.97 11.09
C LEU A 117 1.42 3.33 11.23
N LYS A 118 0.10 3.35 11.41
CA LYS A 118 -0.68 4.57 11.66
C LYS A 118 -0.14 5.35 12.86
N GLU A 119 0.04 4.68 13.99
CA GLU A 119 0.58 5.28 15.22
C GLU A 119 1.99 5.85 15.00
N ALA A 120 2.86 5.09 14.32
CA ALA A 120 4.23 5.50 14.04
C ALA A 120 4.33 6.69 13.06
N MET A 121 3.37 6.83 12.14
CA MET A 121 3.37 7.93 11.15
C MET A 121 2.71 9.21 11.66
N ALA A 122 1.80 9.13 12.65
CA ALA A 122 0.97 10.26 13.06
C ALA A 122 1.79 11.49 13.51
N ASP A 123 2.74 11.29 14.43
CA ASP A 123 3.56 12.39 14.95
C ASP A 123 4.55 12.93 13.90
N PRO A 124 5.33 12.10 13.18
CA PRO A 124 6.23 12.60 12.14
C PRO A 124 5.53 13.39 11.02
N MET A 125 4.34 12.95 10.59
CA MET A 125 3.57 13.66 9.56
C MET A 125 3.09 15.02 10.08
N LYS A 126 2.58 15.08 11.31
CA LYS A 126 2.16 16.33 11.94
C LYS A 126 3.32 17.30 12.12
N GLU A 127 4.47 16.82 12.56
CA GLU A 127 5.69 17.62 12.71
C GLU A 127 6.17 18.18 11.35
N MET A 128 6.14 17.35 10.31
CA MET A 128 6.49 17.76 8.95
C MET A 128 5.57 18.86 8.44
N THR A 129 4.24 18.70 8.56
CA THR A 129 3.27 19.72 8.17
C THR A 129 3.52 21.02 8.95
N SER A 130 3.71 20.94 10.27
CA SER A 130 4.00 22.11 11.09
C SER A 130 5.28 22.83 10.66
N PHE A 131 6.34 22.07 10.34
CA PHE A 131 7.61 22.63 9.86
C PHE A 131 7.43 23.36 8.53
N ILE A 132 6.74 22.73 7.57
CA ILE A 132 6.48 23.30 6.26
C ILE A 132 5.64 24.59 6.39
N THR A 133 4.56 24.57 7.17
CA THR A 133 3.72 25.76 7.42
C THR A 133 4.52 26.90 8.06
N ALA A 134 5.37 26.59 9.05
CA ALA A 134 6.22 27.60 9.69
C ALA A 134 7.24 28.20 8.72
N MET A 135 7.79 27.39 7.80
CA MET A 135 8.72 27.85 6.77
C MET A 135 8.00 28.76 5.75
N TYR A 136 6.81 28.39 5.29
CA TYR A 136 6.01 29.24 4.41
C TYR A 136 5.70 30.60 5.05
N ALA A 137 5.32 30.64 6.32
CA ALA A 137 5.05 31.90 7.04
C ALA A 137 6.30 32.80 7.11
N GLN A 138 7.49 32.23 7.34
CA GLN A 138 8.74 33.00 7.34
C GLN A 138 9.08 33.56 5.94
N LEU A 139 8.88 32.76 4.89
CA LEU A 139 9.09 33.19 3.51
C LEU A 139 8.12 34.30 3.11
N GLU A 140 6.86 34.22 3.56
CA GLU A 140 5.85 35.24 3.33
C GLU A 140 6.24 36.57 3.99
N ASP A 141 6.69 36.56 5.25
CA ASP A 141 7.18 37.77 5.95
C ASP A 141 8.37 38.43 5.25
N LEU A 142 9.28 37.63 4.69
CA LEU A 142 10.41 38.13 3.89
C LEU A 142 9.97 38.72 2.55
N SER A 143 8.99 38.10 1.88
CA SER A 143 8.46 38.55 0.58
C SER A 143 7.53 39.77 0.72
N GLY A 144 6.82 39.86 1.83
CA GLY A 144 5.98 40.96 2.28
C GLY A 144 6.82 42.12 2.83
N SER A 145 7.81 42.56 2.05
CA SER A 145 8.60 43.78 2.19
C SER A 145 8.21 44.68 3.37
N LYS A 146 9.13 44.80 4.34
CA LYS A 146 9.18 45.92 5.30
C LYS A 146 9.19 47.23 4.51
N LYS A 147 8.03 47.74 4.13
CA LYS A 147 7.84 49.14 3.73
C LYS A 147 8.04 49.94 5.00
N LYS A 148 9.30 50.24 5.34
CA LYS A 148 9.65 51.31 6.26
C LYS A 148 8.93 52.55 5.76
N LYS A 149 7.84 52.93 6.44
CA LYS A 149 7.25 54.25 6.29
C LYS A 149 8.32 55.22 6.78
N ASN A 150 9.04 55.83 5.85
CA ASN A 150 9.88 56.98 6.13
C ASN A 150 8.96 58.08 6.66
N TYR A 151 9.20 58.52 7.89
CA TYR A 151 8.60 59.71 8.49
C TYR A 151 9.67 60.80 8.54
#